data_AF-A0A2G6KIM7-F1
#
_entry.id   AF-A0A2G6KIM7-F1
#
_cell.length_a   1.000
_cell.length_b   1.000
_cell.length_c   1.000
_cell.angle_alpha   90.00
_cell.angle_beta   90.00
_cell.angle_gamma   90.00
#
_symmetry.space_group_name_H-M   'P 1'
#
loop_
_entity.id
_entity.type
_entity.pdbx_description
1 polymer ?
#
loop_
_entity_poly.entity_id
_entity_poly.type
_entity_poly.pdbx_seq_one_letter_code
_entity_poly.pdbx_strand_id
1 'polypeptide(L)'
;MFIILPVSHEHMEAARFPYITLGIVLLNTLIFLVTVISVNHTSEQHFHREAELVEYYVNSYTIELYALDFPQATFDKLSPGSQRYIREFKEYTFDRLITSEHEDANVRKAFQAAQAHLDQLVEAFEEAYRDNFIRKYGYIPARGGIATIFSSIFLHGGLLHLLGNMLFLWLSGCNIEDRWGRVIYPIFYLTGGILATLVYGAMYSESTIPLIGASGAIAAVMGAFMIRMYATKIHFVYFFFFFFRFRRGRISVPAYVVLLFWFLQQFWGVMMGQQGVAFWAHIGGFVFGAVVAVLMKISGIETRIIAPAIEKKTAIVDEHLALGVENLRNQDIEGAIRELKLALKTNPNDPITHNELSKAYFAYGNTQLALREFKRTIFLYIKHGEMGHAVDEYLELHAEMPQLMLDPPQQRKLAEALEKRAETVQRQHS
;
A
#
# COMPACT_ATOMS: atom_id res chain seq x y z
N MET A 1 28.72 2.82 1.26
CA MET A 1 27.26 2.93 1.10
C MET A 1 26.67 1.53 1.08
N PHE A 2 25.63 1.26 1.88
CA PHE A 2 24.95 -0.03 1.96
C PHE A 2 23.47 0.16 1.65
N ILE A 3 23.00 -0.47 0.58
CA ILE A 3 21.60 -0.39 0.12
C ILE A 3 21.04 -1.80 0.11
N ILE A 4 19.88 -2.00 0.72
CA ILE A 4 19.09 -3.25 0.64
C ILE A 4 17.72 -2.86 0.09
N LEU A 5 17.30 -3.50 -1.00
CA LEU A 5 16.02 -3.22 -1.65
C LEU A 5 15.22 -4.52 -1.82
N PRO A 6 13.96 -4.58 -1.35
CA PRO A 6 13.06 -5.67 -1.69
C PRO A 6 12.69 -5.56 -3.17
N VAL A 7 12.86 -6.64 -3.92
CA VAL A 7 12.61 -6.66 -5.37
C VAL A 7 11.44 -7.57 -5.77
N SER A 8 11.20 -8.63 -5.00
CA SER A 8 10.16 -9.61 -5.27
C SER A 8 9.95 -10.52 -4.04
N HIS A 9 9.01 -11.44 -4.11
CA HIS A 9 8.84 -12.54 -3.17
C HIS A 9 8.32 -13.79 -3.88
N GLU A 10 8.33 -14.94 -3.21
CA GLU A 10 8.00 -16.27 -3.78
C GLU A 10 6.60 -16.39 -4.45
N HIS A 11 5.70 -15.42 -4.24
CA HIS A 11 4.32 -15.42 -4.73
C HIS A 11 3.98 -14.15 -5.53
N MET A 12 4.95 -13.55 -6.22
CA MET A 12 4.68 -12.36 -7.05
C MET A 12 3.78 -12.66 -8.26
N GLU A 13 3.67 -13.93 -8.66
CA GLU A 13 2.65 -14.39 -9.61
C GLU A 13 1.32 -14.50 -8.86
N ALA A 14 0.54 -13.40 -8.86
CA ALA A 14 -0.84 -13.45 -8.40
C ALA A 14 -1.64 -14.36 -9.34
N ALA A 15 -2.50 -15.23 -8.80
CA ALA A 15 -3.32 -16.13 -9.61
C ALA A 15 -4.28 -15.35 -10.53
N ARG A 16 -4.54 -14.08 -10.20
CA ARG A 16 -5.40 -13.16 -10.93
C ARG A 16 -4.72 -11.82 -11.14
N PHE A 17 -5.01 -11.20 -12.28
CA PHE A 17 -4.50 -9.87 -12.59
C PHE A 17 -4.98 -8.84 -11.54
N PRO A 18 -4.06 -8.06 -10.93
CA PRO A 18 -4.36 -7.21 -9.77
C PRO A 18 -4.92 -5.83 -10.18
N TYR A 19 -6.13 -5.82 -10.74
CA TYR A 19 -6.79 -4.62 -11.26
C TYR A 19 -6.94 -3.51 -10.22
N ILE A 20 -7.29 -3.85 -8.98
CA ILE A 20 -7.53 -2.84 -7.94
C ILE A 20 -6.21 -2.22 -7.50
N THR A 21 -5.18 -3.03 -7.27
CA THR A 21 -3.86 -2.56 -6.88
C THR A 21 -3.27 -1.65 -7.97
N LEU A 22 -3.35 -2.06 -9.23
CA LEU A 22 -2.95 -1.22 -10.37
C LEU A 22 -3.80 0.05 -10.49
N GLY A 23 -5.10 -0.05 -10.24
CA GLY A 23 -6.01 1.09 -10.20
C GLY A 23 -5.65 2.10 -9.12
N ILE A 24 -5.30 1.63 -7.92
CA ILE A 24 -4.80 2.47 -6.83
C ILE A 24 -3.47 3.12 -7.22
N VAL A 25 -2.54 2.37 -7.84
CA VAL A 25 -1.27 2.93 -8.33
C VAL A 25 -1.51 4.04 -9.35
N LEU A 26 -2.38 3.80 -10.33
CA LEU A 26 -2.74 4.80 -11.34
C LEU A 26 -3.39 6.03 -10.71
N LEU A 27 -4.34 5.84 -9.79
CA LEU A 27 -5.03 6.93 -9.11
C LEU A 27 -4.06 7.82 -8.32
N ASN A 28 -3.17 7.21 -7.53
CA ASN A 28 -2.15 7.94 -6.79
C ASN A 28 -1.19 8.69 -7.72
N THR A 29 -0.83 8.09 -8.85
CA THR A 29 0.04 8.73 -9.86
C THR A 29 -0.64 9.93 -10.50
N LEU A 30 -1.92 9.81 -10.89
CA LEU A 30 -2.69 10.92 -11.47
C LEU A 30 -2.87 12.06 -10.46
N ILE A 31 -3.22 11.74 -9.22
CA ILE A 31 -3.36 12.75 -8.15
C ILE A 31 -2.03 13.43 -7.87
N PHE A 32 -0.91 12.68 -7.89
CA PHE A 32 0.41 13.26 -7.72
C PHE A 32 0.75 14.23 -8.86
N LEU A 33 0.46 13.89 -10.12
CA LEU A 33 0.67 14.80 -11.25
C LEU A 33 -0.13 16.10 -11.11
N VAL A 34 -1.41 15.99 -10.75
CA VAL A 34 -2.26 17.17 -10.46
C VAL A 34 -1.67 17.98 -9.31
N THR A 35 -1.25 17.31 -8.23
CA THR A 35 -0.64 17.95 -7.06
C THR A 35 0.62 18.72 -7.43
N VAL A 36 1.52 18.16 -8.24
CA VAL A 36 2.75 18.85 -8.68
C VAL A 36 2.40 20.10 -9.50
N ILE A 37 1.45 20.00 -10.43
CA ILE A 37 1.01 21.14 -11.23
C ILE A 37 0.41 22.24 -10.34
N SER A 38 -0.49 21.87 -9.42
CA SER A 38 -1.15 22.81 -8.52
C SER A 38 -0.20 23.43 -7.49
N VAL A 39 0.73 22.64 -6.94
CA VAL A 39 1.73 23.12 -5.98
C VAL A 39 2.71 24.06 -6.66
N ASN A 40 3.17 23.79 -7.88
CA ASN A 40 4.06 24.70 -8.60
C ASN A 40 3.39 26.07 -8.82
N HIS A 41 2.13 26.07 -9.26
CA HIS A 41 1.38 27.31 -9.48
C HIS A 41 1.15 28.11 -8.19
N THR A 42 0.74 27.43 -7.11
CA THR A 42 0.48 28.09 -5.81
C THR A 42 1.77 28.50 -5.09
N SER A 43 2.89 27.79 -5.30
CA SER A 43 4.18 28.12 -4.71
C SER A 43 4.75 29.42 -5.27
N GLU A 44 4.60 29.68 -6.58
CA GLU A 44 4.97 30.97 -7.18
C GLU A 44 4.15 32.11 -6.57
N GLN A 45 2.82 31.94 -6.49
CA GLN A 45 1.96 32.95 -5.87
C GLN A 45 2.30 33.19 -4.40
N HIS A 46 2.51 32.13 -3.62
CA HIS A 46 2.92 32.23 -2.22
C HIS A 46 4.25 32.96 -2.06
N PHE A 47 5.26 32.61 -2.88
CA PHE A 47 6.56 33.29 -2.85
C PHE A 47 6.43 34.78 -3.17
N HIS A 48 5.62 35.14 -4.17
CA HIS A 48 5.35 36.54 -4.50
C HIS A 48 4.65 37.28 -3.37
N ARG A 49 3.62 36.69 -2.73
CA ARG A 49 2.91 37.29 -1.60
C ARG A 49 3.78 37.42 -0.36
N GLU A 50 4.62 36.43 -0.08
CA GLU A 50 5.58 36.48 1.02
C GLU A 50 6.60 37.61 0.80
N ALA A 51 7.17 37.70 -0.40
CA ALA A 51 8.12 38.76 -0.75
C ALA A 51 7.48 40.14 -0.64
N GLU A 52 6.27 40.34 -1.19
CA GLU A 52 5.51 41.59 -1.12
C GLU A 52 5.23 42.01 0.34
N LEU A 53 4.77 41.07 1.18
CA LEU A 53 4.50 41.30 2.60
C LEU A 53 5.76 41.69 3.38
N VAL A 54 6.84 40.93 3.21
CA VAL A 54 8.10 41.13 3.91
C VAL A 54 8.77 42.43 3.46
N GLU A 55 8.80 42.69 2.15
CA GLU A 55 9.35 43.91 1.58
C GLU A 55 8.58 45.14 2.08
N TYR A 56 7.25 45.10 2.08
CA TYR A 56 6.44 46.20 2.60
C TYR A 56 6.70 46.44 4.09
N TYR A 57 6.72 45.39 4.91
CA TYR A 57 6.96 45.51 6.36
C TYR A 57 8.32 46.14 6.67
N VAL A 58 9.38 45.72 5.96
CA VAL A 58 10.74 46.23 6.15
C VAL A 58 10.90 47.64 5.57
N ASN A 59 10.32 47.92 4.40
CA ASN A 59 10.47 49.22 3.73
C ASN A 59 9.53 50.31 4.23
N SER A 60 8.53 49.99 5.06
CA SER A 60 7.64 50.97 5.71
C SER A 60 8.32 51.79 6.84
N TYR A 61 9.64 51.95 6.74
CA TYR A 61 10.56 52.58 7.70
C TYR A 61 10.22 54.05 8.06
N THR A 62 9.34 54.71 7.31
CA THR A 62 9.07 56.14 7.43
C THR A 62 8.24 56.53 8.66
N ILE A 63 7.84 55.57 9.50
CA ILE A 63 7.00 55.83 10.68
C ILE A 63 7.82 55.57 11.95
N GLU A 64 8.82 56.43 12.16
CA GLU A 64 9.80 56.37 13.25
C GLU A 64 9.22 56.43 14.67
N LEU A 65 7.89 56.49 14.86
CA LEU A 65 7.23 56.58 16.17
C LEU A 65 6.23 55.47 16.48
N TYR A 66 5.83 54.68 15.48
CA TYR A 66 4.86 53.59 15.66
C TYR A 66 5.33 52.36 14.88
N ALA A 67 5.78 51.32 15.60
CA ALA A 67 6.07 50.05 14.97
C ALA A 67 4.77 49.44 14.43
N LEU A 68 4.75 49.05 13.15
CA LEU A 68 3.63 48.30 12.58
C LEU A 68 3.46 46.98 13.33
N ASP A 69 2.21 46.64 13.64
CA ASP A 69 1.86 45.39 14.28
C ASP A 69 1.87 44.27 13.24
N PHE A 70 2.83 43.37 13.36
CA PHE A 70 2.95 42.19 12.50
C PHE A 70 2.51 40.96 13.28
N PRO A 71 1.44 40.28 12.87
CA PRO A 71 0.91 39.15 13.62
C PRO A 71 1.95 38.02 13.76
N GLN A 72 2.23 37.62 15.00
CA GLN A 72 3.21 36.56 15.28
C GLN A 72 2.84 35.23 14.59
N ALA A 73 1.54 34.90 14.54
CA ALA A 73 1.05 33.70 13.87
C ALA A 73 1.32 33.69 12.35
N THR A 74 1.39 34.86 11.71
CA THR A 74 1.80 35.00 10.31
C THR A 74 3.31 34.92 10.19
N PHE A 75 4.05 35.52 11.12
CA PHE A 75 5.51 35.47 11.15
C PHE A 75 6.03 34.03 11.22
N ASP A 76 5.42 33.19 12.06
CA ASP A 76 5.81 31.80 12.25
C ASP A 76 5.61 30.94 10.98
N LYS A 77 4.81 31.40 10.02
CA LYS A 77 4.55 30.73 8.73
C LYS A 77 5.50 31.15 7.61
N LEU A 78 6.21 32.27 7.77
CA LEU A 78 7.15 32.77 6.77
C LEU A 78 8.32 31.80 6.59
N SER A 79 8.98 31.86 5.44
CA SER A 79 10.20 31.09 5.20
C SER A 79 11.29 31.47 6.22
N PRO A 80 12.22 30.55 6.56
CA PRO A 80 13.31 30.85 7.49
C PRO A 80 14.16 32.07 7.09
N GLY A 81 14.29 32.33 5.78
CA GLY A 81 14.97 33.50 5.23
C GLY A 81 14.23 34.80 5.56
N SER A 82 12.93 34.86 5.27
CA SER A 82 12.07 36.00 5.60
C SER A 82 11.99 36.27 7.10
N GLN A 83 11.84 35.22 7.92
CA GLN A 83 11.86 35.35 9.38
C GLN A 83 13.18 35.93 9.88
N ARG A 84 14.31 35.47 9.34
CA ARG A 84 15.64 35.98 9.68
C ARG A 84 15.78 37.44 9.27
N TYR A 85 15.36 37.79 8.05
CA TYR A 85 15.44 39.16 7.54
C TYR A 85 14.65 40.14 8.40
N ILE A 86 13.41 39.78 8.77
CA ILE A 86 12.58 40.60 9.68
C ILE A 86 13.23 40.74 11.07
N ARG A 87 13.84 39.66 11.61
CA ARG A 87 14.52 39.73 12.92
C ARG A 87 15.72 40.67 12.90
N GLU A 88 16.61 40.51 11.92
CA GLU A 88 17.79 41.36 11.74
C GLU A 88 17.38 42.84 11.56
N PHE A 89 16.29 43.08 10.82
CA PHE A 89 15.73 44.41 10.65
C PHE A 89 15.19 45.02 11.95
N LYS A 90 14.43 44.25 12.75
CA LYS A 90 13.90 44.68 14.05
C LYS A 90 15.02 45.05 15.02
N GLU A 91 16.11 44.29 15.04
CA GLU A 91 17.30 44.60 15.86
C GLU A 91 17.95 45.92 15.43
N TYR A 92 18.11 46.17 14.13
CA TYR A 92 18.70 47.42 13.61
C TYR A 92 17.82 48.67 13.84
N THR A 93 16.49 48.53 13.78
CA THR A 93 15.53 49.64 13.99
C THR A 93 15.38 50.00 15.46
N PHE A 94 15.38 49.01 16.36
CA PHE A 94 15.18 49.22 17.79
C PHE A 94 16.24 50.15 18.42
N ASP A 95 17.50 50.04 17.99
CA ASP A 95 18.59 50.93 18.44
C ASP A 95 18.42 52.40 17.99
N ARG A 96 17.59 52.68 16.98
CA ARG A 96 17.34 54.03 16.45
C ARG A 96 16.05 54.67 16.97
N LEU A 97 15.22 53.96 17.72
CA LEU A 97 13.89 54.40 18.19
C LEU A 97 13.90 55.27 19.46
N ILE A 98 15.03 55.93 19.78
CA ILE A 98 15.10 56.86 20.90
C ILE A 98 14.86 58.29 20.41
N THR A 99 13.81 58.89 21.00
CA THR A 99 13.43 60.32 21.03
C THR A 99 12.82 60.97 19.78
N SER A 100 11.48 61.02 19.70
CA SER A 100 10.78 62.31 19.56
C SER A 100 9.29 62.21 19.98
N GLU A 101 8.93 62.81 21.11
CA GLU A 101 7.52 62.99 21.50
C GLU A 101 6.88 64.08 20.62
N HIS A 102 6.39 63.77 19.41
CA HIS A 102 5.53 64.70 18.67
C HIS A 102 4.29 63.97 18.12
N GLU A 103 3.15 64.23 18.76
CA GLU A 103 1.81 63.78 18.35
C GLU A 103 1.32 64.54 17.09
N ASP A 104 1.93 64.31 15.92
CA ASP A 104 1.40 64.84 14.66
C ASP A 104 0.24 63.95 14.14
N ALA A 105 -0.95 64.54 13.99
CA ALA A 105 -2.13 63.85 13.45
C ALA A 105 -1.91 63.29 12.03
N ASN A 106 -1.04 63.92 11.23
CA ASN A 106 -0.68 63.43 9.90
C ASN A 106 0.14 62.15 9.98
N VAL A 107 1.05 62.05 10.95
CA VAL A 107 1.86 60.85 11.21
C VAL A 107 0.97 59.71 11.69
N ARG A 108 -0.01 59.98 12.57
CA ARG A 108 -1.01 58.98 12.97
C ARG A 108 -1.85 58.47 11.80
N LYS A 109 -2.29 59.36 10.91
CA LYS A 109 -3.07 58.99 9.72
C LYS A 109 -2.24 58.16 8.74
N ALA A 110 -0.97 58.53 8.53
CA ALA A 110 -0.03 57.74 7.72
C ALA A 110 0.22 56.35 8.33
N PHE A 111 0.36 56.25 9.65
CA PHE A 111 0.46 54.97 10.36
C PHE A 111 -0.77 54.10 10.17
N GLN A 112 -1.97 54.65 10.38
CA GLN A 112 -3.21 53.89 10.18
C GLN A 112 -3.35 53.39 8.74
N ALA A 113 -2.98 54.20 7.75
CA ALA A 113 -3.00 53.79 6.35
C ALA A 113 -1.97 52.68 6.06
N ALA A 114 -0.76 52.78 6.64
CA ALA A 114 0.29 51.78 6.49
C ALA A 114 -0.08 50.46 7.18
N GLN A 115 -0.65 50.52 8.38
CA GLN A 115 -1.16 49.34 9.08
C GLN A 115 -2.29 48.67 8.30
N ALA A 116 -3.25 49.44 7.79
CA ALA A 116 -4.34 48.88 6.99
C ALA A 116 -3.84 48.20 5.70
N HIS A 117 -2.78 48.72 5.08
CA HIS A 117 -2.16 48.07 3.93
C HIS A 117 -1.37 46.82 4.33
N LEU A 118 -0.65 46.85 5.46
CA LEU A 118 0.00 45.66 6.01
C LEU A 118 -1.04 44.56 6.29
N ASP A 119 -2.17 44.90 6.89
CA ASP A 119 -3.25 43.96 7.20
C ASP A 119 -3.81 43.30 5.92
N GLN A 120 -3.95 44.07 4.82
CA GLN A 120 -4.35 43.54 3.51
C GLN A 120 -3.30 42.57 2.94
N LEU A 121 -2.01 42.88 3.07
CA LEU A 121 -0.93 42.00 2.61
C LEU A 121 -0.84 40.72 3.45
N VAL A 122 -1.05 40.84 4.76
CA VAL A 122 -1.15 39.69 5.68
C VAL A 122 -2.32 38.81 5.25
N GLU A 123 -3.49 39.38 4.99
CA GLU A 123 -4.66 38.62 4.52
C GLU A 123 -4.40 37.91 3.20
N ALA A 124 -3.78 38.59 2.23
CA ALA A 124 -3.43 38.01 0.92
C ALA A 124 -2.39 36.88 1.04
N PHE A 125 -1.38 37.04 1.90
CA PHE A 125 -0.41 35.97 2.21
C PHE A 125 -1.10 34.77 2.87
N GLU A 126 -1.95 35.01 3.87
CA GLU A 126 -2.68 33.97 4.59
C GLU A 126 -3.67 33.23 3.67
N GLU A 127 -4.30 33.91 2.72
CA GLU A 127 -5.12 33.30 1.67
C GLU A 127 -4.28 32.39 0.77
N ALA A 128 -3.15 32.88 0.24
CA ALA A 128 -2.24 32.09 -0.58
C ALA A 128 -1.68 30.88 0.19
N TYR A 129 -1.38 31.05 1.48
CA TYR A 129 -0.95 29.98 2.38
C TYR A 129 -2.04 28.91 2.58
N ARG A 130 -3.30 29.32 2.73
CA ARG A 130 -4.45 28.40 2.86
C ARG A 130 -4.80 27.69 1.55
N ASP A 131 -4.65 28.34 0.41
CA ASP A 131 -5.01 27.76 -0.89
C ASP A 131 -3.95 26.78 -1.44
N ASN A 132 -2.84 26.60 -0.73
CA ASN A 132 -1.88 25.54 -1.01
C ASN A 132 -2.58 24.17 -1.09
N PHE A 133 -2.44 23.51 -2.23
CA PHE A 133 -3.14 22.27 -2.56
C PHE A 133 -2.97 21.16 -1.49
N ILE A 134 -1.75 21.00 -0.96
CA ILE A 134 -1.44 20.00 0.08
C ILE A 134 -2.14 20.37 1.40
N ARG A 135 -2.19 21.65 1.77
CA ARG A 135 -2.90 22.09 2.99
C ARG A 135 -4.42 22.00 2.85
N LYS A 136 -4.94 22.17 1.62
CA LYS A 136 -6.37 22.10 1.31
C LYS A 136 -6.92 20.68 1.36
N TYR A 137 -6.17 19.71 0.84
CA TYR A 137 -6.61 18.31 0.71
C TYR A 137 -5.89 17.35 1.67
N GLY A 138 -4.81 17.77 2.33
CA GLY A 138 -4.13 17.02 3.38
C GLY A 138 -4.88 17.10 4.71
N TYR A 139 -4.70 16.10 5.56
CA TYR A 139 -5.35 16.06 6.86
C TYR A 139 -4.51 16.83 7.89
N ILE A 140 -5.04 17.92 8.43
CA ILE A 140 -4.38 18.69 9.48
C ILE A 140 -5.11 18.37 10.80
N PRO A 141 -4.48 17.65 11.75
CA PRO A 141 -5.14 17.24 12.99
C PRO A 141 -5.83 18.39 13.76
N ALA A 142 -5.14 19.53 13.90
CA ALA A 142 -5.68 20.69 14.62
C ALA A 142 -6.94 21.30 13.96
N ARG A 143 -7.15 21.04 12.67
CA ARG A 143 -8.33 21.48 11.91
C ARG A 143 -9.38 20.38 11.79
N GLY A 144 -8.96 19.13 11.78
CA GLY A 144 -9.79 17.98 11.43
C GLY A 144 -10.28 18.04 9.97
N GLY A 145 -11.42 17.39 9.73
CA GLY A 145 -12.10 17.38 8.44
C GLY A 145 -12.31 15.96 7.92
N ILE A 146 -13.57 15.60 7.66
CA ILE A 146 -13.91 14.27 7.15
C ILE A 146 -13.31 14.09 5.75
N ALA A 147 -13.54 15.05 4.84
CA ALA A 147 -13.04 14.96 3.47
C ALA A 147 -11.50 14.82 3.42
N THR A 148 -10.77 15.53 4.27
CA THR A 148 -9.31 15.51 4.31
C THR A 148 -8.74 14.21 4.85
N ILE A 149 -9.47 13.49 5.72
CA ILE A 149 -9.11 12.13 6.12
C ILE A 149 -9.06 11.20 4.90
N PHE A 150 -10.01 11.32 3.97
CA PHE A 150 -10.04 10.51 2.75
C PHE A 150 -9.02 10.98 1.71
N SER A 151 -8.98 12.28 1.41
CA SER A 151 -8.10 12.80 0.35
C SER A 151 -6.62 12.70 0.69
N SER A 152 -6.24 12.82 1.96
CA SER A 152 -4.85 12.70 2.42
C SER A 152 -4.20 11.35 2.06
N ILE A 153 -4.99 10.27 2.00
CA ILE A 153 -4.52 8.91 1.66
C ILE A 153 -3.90 8.87 0.26
N PHE A 154 -4.27 9.79 -0.64
CA PHE A 154 -3.82 9.77 -2.04
C PHE A 154 -2.79 10.84 -2.39
N LEU A 155 -2.54 11.79 -1.47
CA LEU A 155 -1.58 12.86 -1.69
C LEU A 155 -0.15 12.42 -1.38
N HIS A 156 0.82 12.94 -2.14
CA HIS A 156 2.23 12.61 -1.97
C HIS A 156 3.09 13.87 -2.02
N GLY A 157 4.00 14.01 -1.05
CA GLY A 157 4.87 15.18 -0.92
C GLY A 157 6.07 15.22 -1.86
N GLY A 158 6.24 14.20 -2.72
CA GLY A 158 7.36 14.15 -3.67
C GLY A 158 7.47 12.81 -4.40
N LEU A 159 8.31 12.78 -5.44
CA LEU A 159 8.45 11.62 -6.31
C LEU A 159 8.94 10.37 -5.58
N LEU A 160 9.96 10.50 -4.72
CA LEU A 160 10.46 9.37 -3.93
C LEU A 160 9.42 8.82 -2.93
N HIS A 161 8.59 9.71 -2.36
CA HIS A 161 7.50 9.31 -1.48
C HIS A 161 6.45 8.50 -2.26
N LEU A 162 6.06 8.94 -3.46
CA LEU A 162 5.17 8.19 -4.35
C LEU A 162 5.77 6.83 -4.72
N LEU A 163 7.00 6.81 -5.26
CA LEU A 163 7.63 5.57 -5.71
C LEU A 163 7.81 4.56 -4.58
N GLY A 164 8.17 5.01 -3.38
CA GLY A 164 8.26 4.16 -2.19
C GLY A 164 6.90 3.52 -1.87
N ASN A 165 5.84 4.32 -1.81
CA ASN A 165 4.49 3.81 -1.54
C ASN A 165 4.04 2.81 -2.63
N MET A 166 4.24 3.13 -3.91
CA MET A 166 3.84 2.23 -5.00
C MET A 166 4.63 0.93 -4.99
N LEU A 167 5.91 0.96 -4.60
CA LEU A 167 6.72 -0.25 -4.44
C LEU A 167 6.18 -1.17 -3.33
N PHE A 168 5.92 -0.63 -2.13
CA PHE A 168 5.38 -1.44 -1.02
C PHE A 168 3.95 -1.92 -1.30
N LEU A 169 3.13 -1.09 -1.96
CA LEU A 169 1.81 -1.47 -2.42
C LEU A 169 1.89 -2.60 -3.44
N TRP A 170 2.82 -2.55 -4.39
CA TRP A 170 3.02 -3.63 -5.38
C TRP A 170 3.46 -4.94 -4.71
N LEU A 171 4.43 -4.86 -3.80
CA LEU A 171 5.01 -6.03 -3.11
C LEU A 171 4.05 -6.73 -2.14
N SER A 172 2.95 -6.10 -1.75
CA SER A 172 2.02 -6.66 -0.74
C SER A 172 0.56 -6.67 -1.20
N GLY A 173 0.14 -5.63 -1.91
CA GLY A 173 -1.25 -5.41 -2.35
C GLY A 173 -1.75 -6.46 -3.33
N CYS A 174 -0.93 -6.87 -4.30
CA CYS A 174 -1.34 -7.86 -5.30
C CYS A 174 -1.81 -9.17 -4.67
N ASN A 175 -1.09 -9.67 -3.66
CA ASN A 175 -1.45 -10.93 -2.98
C ASN A 175 -2.67 -10.79 -2.07
N ILE A 176 -2.84 -9.63 -1.42
CA ILE A 176 -4.03 -9.38 -0.60
C ILE A 176 -5.26 -9.20 -1.49
N GLU A 177 -5.14 -8.52 -2.63
CA GLU A 177 -6.21 -8.45 -3.64
C GLU A 177 -6.57 -9.84 -4.18
N ASP A 178 -5.56 -10.67 -4.46
CA ASP A 178 -5.80 -12.02 -4.95
C ASP A 178 -6.51 -12.88 -3.89
N ARG A 179 -6.18 -12.69 -2.62
CA ARG A 179 -6.78 -13.46 -1.52
C ARG A 179 -8.17 -12.98 -1.12
N TRP A 180 -8.41 -11.68 -1.10
CA TRP A 180 -9.66 -11.08 -0.60
C TRP A 180 -10.59 -10.60 -1.71
N GLY A 181 -10.12 -10.59 -2.95
CA GLY A 181 -10.91 -10.22 -4.11
C GLY A 181 -11.14 -8.72 -4.25
N ARG A 182 -11.72 -8.35 -5.40
CA ARG A 182 -11.81 -6.96 -5.88
C ARG A 182 -12.80 -6.07 -5.13
N VAL A 183 -13.58 -6.63 -4.20
CA VAL A 183 -14.58 -5.87 -3.42
C VAL A 183 -14.06 -5.60 -2.00
N ILE A 184 -13.59 -6.65 -1.32
CA ILE A 184 -13.15 -6.54 0.08
C ILE A 184 -11.82 -5.81 0.16
N TYR A 185 -10.89 -6.07 -0.77
CA TYR A 185 -9.58 -5.43 -0.77
C TYR A 185 -9.62 -3.89 -0.83
N PRO A 186 -10.33 -3.21 -1.76
CA PRO A 186 -10.37 -1.75 -1.77
C PRO A 186 -11.04 -1.15 -0.53
N ILE A 187 -12.09 -1.81 0.01
CA ILE A 187 -12.74 -1.38 1.26
C ILE A 187 -11.75 -1.48 2.42
N PHE A 188 -11.03 -2.59 2.51
CA PHE A 188 -9.98 -2.82 3.51
C PHE A 188 -8.85 -1.78 3.39
N TYR A 189 -8.37 -1.51 2.18
CA TYR A 189 -7.33 -0.51 1.92
C TYR A 189 -7.78 0.87 2.41
N LEU A 190 -8.99 1.29 2.03
CA LEU A 190 -9.51 2.61 2.38
C LEU A 190 -9.77 2.74 3.90
N THR A 191 -10.39 1.74 4.51
CA THR A 191 -10.63 1.72 5.96
C THR A 191 -9.32 1.68 6.75
N GLY A 192 -8.32 0.94 6.29
CA GLY A 192 -6.97 0.94 6.87
C GLY A 192 -6.32 2.31 6.82
N GLY A 193 -6.44 3.03 5.70
CA GLY A 193 -5.98 4.41 5.58
C GLY A 193 -6.70 5.37 6.52
N ILE A 194 -8.03 5.28 6.61
CA ILE A 194 -8.84 6.10 7.52
C ILE A 194 -8.42 5.86 8.97
N LEU A 195 -8.31 4.60 9.40
CA LEU A 195 -7.92 4.26 10.76
C LEU A 195 -6.48 4.71 11.06
N ALA A 196 -5.55 4.57 10.11
CA ALA A 196 -4.20 5.10 10.24
C ALA A 196 -4.20 6.62 10.45
N THR A 197 -4.98 7.36 9.66
CA THR A 197 -5.13 8.81 9.80
C THR A 197 -5.74 9.21 11.14
N LEU A 198 -6.75 8.49 11.60
CA LEU A 198 -7.38 8.73 12.91
C LEU A 198 -6.40 8.48 14.07
N VAL A 199 -5.60 7.42 13.99
CA VAL A 199 -4.54 7.14 14.99
C VAL A 199 -3.50 8.25 14.99
N TYR A 200 -3.06 8.72 13.83
CA TYR A 200 -2.14 9.87 13.75
C TYR A 200 -2.75 11.13 14.36
N GLY A 201 -4.00 11.47 14.02
CA GLY A 201 -4.70 12.63 14.56
C GLY A 201 -4.89 12.57 16.07
N ALA A 202 -5.13 11.39 16.63
CA ALA A 202 -5.23 11.19 18.08
C ALA A 202 -3.88 11.38 18.80
N MET A 203 -2.76 11.02 18.17
CA MET A 203 -1.43 11.16 18.77
C MET A 203 -0.82 12.56 18.59
N TYR A 204 -1.28 13.32 17.59
CA TYR A 204 -0.79 14.66 17.26
C TYR A 204 -1.93 15.65 17.05
N SER A 205 -2.86 15.76 18.01
CA SER A 205 -4.08 16.59 17.89
C SER A 205 -3.79 18.06 17.55
N GLU A 206 -2.70 18.62 18.08
CA GLU A 206 -2.34 20.03 17.89
C GLU A 206 -1.47 20.29 16.64
N SER A 207 -1.20 19.25 15.84
CA SER A 207 -0.34 19.42 14.66
C SER A 207 -1.03 20.25 13.58
N THR A 208 -0.32 21.29 13.14
CA THR A 208 -0.70 22.15 11.99
C THR A 208 -0.03 21.73 10.68
N ILE A 209 0.76 20.65 10.73
CA ILE A 209 1.45 20.04 9.59
C ILE A 209 0.50 19.04 8.92
N PRO A 210 0.25 19.16 7.61
CA PRO A 210 -0.66 18.26 6.92
C PRO A 210 -0.06 16.84 6.83
N LEU A 211 -0.84 15.85 7.28
CA LEU A 211 -0.64 14.44 6.99
C LEU A 211 -1.07 14.15 5.55
N ILE A 212 -0.17 13.53 4.79
CA ILE A 212 -0.40 13.04 3.43
C ILE A 212 0.33 11.70 3.23
N GLY A 213 -0.21 10.85 2.37
CA GLY A 213 0.46 9.64 1.91
C GLY A 213 -0.41 8.40 2.01
N ALA A 214 -0.24 7.51 1.04
CA ALA A 214 -0.84 6.18 1.03
C ALA A 214 -0.24 5.23 2.08
N SER A 215 0.86 5.62 2.73
CA SER A 215 1.68 4.74 3.57
C SER A 215 0.92 4.14 4.77
N GLY A 216 -0.07 4.84 5.34
CA GLY A 216 -0.92 4.30 6.40
C GLY A 216 -1.82 3.14 5.91
N ALA A 217 -2.44 3.31 4.74
CA ALA A 217 -3.24 2.26 4.09
C ALA A 217 -2.35 1.08 3.66
N ILE A 218 -1.16 1.36 3.11
CA ILE A 218 -0.18 0.33 2.75
C ILE A 218 0.33 -0.40 3.99
N ALA A 219 0.55 0.28 5.12
CA ALA A 219 0.91 -0.36 6.37
C ALA A 219 -0.17 -1.36 6.81
N ALA A 220 -1.45 -1.05 6.61
CA ALA A 220 -2.52 -2.03 6.82
C ALA A 220 -2.40 -3.24 5.89
N VAL A 221 -2.16 -3.03 4.60
CA VAL A 221 -1.89 -4.13 3.65
C VAL A 221 -0.69 -4.97 4.09
N MET A 222 0.39 -4.36 4.55
CA MET A 222 1.57 -5.04 5.08
C MET A 222 1.25 -5.85 6.35
N GLY A 223 0.46 -5.30 7.28
CA GLY A 223 0.00 -6.01 8.46
C GLY A 223 -0.82 -7.25 8.11
N ALA A 224 -1.72 -7.14 7.12
CA ALA A 224 -2.48 -8.28 6.61
C ALA A 224 -1.58 -9.31 5.92
N PHE A 225 -0.62 -8.84 5.11
CA PHE A 225 0.36 -9.68 4.43
C PHE A 225 1.21 -10.47 5.43
N MET A 226 1.68 -9.84 6.51
CA MET A 226 2.43 -10.54 7.56
C MET A 226 1.67 -11.73 8.14
N ILE A 227 0.35 -11.62 8.31
CA ILE A 227 -0.47 -12.68 8.91
C ILE A 227 -0.89 -13.73 7.87
N ARG A 228 -1.26 -13.32 6.65
CA ARG A 228 -1.77 -14.25 5.63
C ARG A 228 -0.67 -14.91 4.79
N MET A 229 0.47 -14.25 4.67
CA MET A 229 1.63 -14.66 3.85
C MET A 229 2.89 -14.76 4.73
N TYR A 230 2.74 -15.15 6.01
CA TYR A 230 3.78 -15.04 7.04
C TYR A 230 5.12 -15.69 6.66
N ALA A 231 5.09 -16.87 6.04
CA ALA A 231 6.28 -17.65 5.67
C ALA A 231 6.86 -17.30 4.29
N THR A 232 6.19 -16.44 3.52
CA THR A 232 6.62 -16.07 2.16
C THR A 232 7.98 -15.40 2.21
N LYS A 233 8.95 -15.88 1.44
CA LYS A 233 10.28 -15.26 1.42
C LYS A 233 10.30 -14.03 0.53
N ILE A 234 10.68 -12.91 1.12
CA ILE A 234 10.95 -11.65 0.43
C ILE A 234 12.40 -11.67 -0.04
N HIS A 235 12.59 -11.46 -1.34
CA HIS A 235 13.88 -11.40 -1.99
C HIS A 235 14.40 -9.96 -1.98
N PHE A 236 15.60 -9.79 -1.44
CA PHE A 236 16.30 -8.53 -1.43
C PHE A 236 17.52 -8.58 -2.33
N VAL A 237 17.78 -7.47 -3.00
CA VAL A 237 19.07 -7.18 -3.62
C VAL A 237 19.81 -6.21 -2.71
N TYR A 238 21.07 -6.52 -2.40
CA TYR A 238 21.91 -5.61 -1.65
C TYR A 238 23.14 -5.18 -2.43
N PHE A 239 23.52 -3.92 -2.23
CA PHE A 239 24.73 -3.30 -2.76
C PHE A 239 25.59 -2.83 -1.60
N PHE A 240 26.80 -3.39 -1.50
CA PHE A 240 27.77 -3.03 -0.49
C PHE A 240 29.01 -2.45 -1.17
N PHE A 241 29.30 -1.17 -0.86
CA PHE A 241 30.51 -0.50 -1.28
C PHE A 241 31.39 -0.19 -0.07
N PHE A 242 32.53 -0.87 0.01
CA PHE A 242 33.54 -0.71 1.06
C PHE A 242 34.94 -0.86 0.48
N PHE A 243 35.82 0.11 0.75
CA PHE A 243 37.23 0.13 0.33
C PHE A 243 37.46 -0.33 -1.13
N PHE A 244 36.80 0.33 -2.09
CA PHE A 244 36.92 0.06 -3.54
C PHE A 244 36.42 -1.32 -4.04
N ARG A 245 35.80 -2.15 -3.19
CA ARG A 245 35.13 -3.39 -3.65
C ARG A 245 33.62 -3.21 -3.68
N PHE A 246 33.06 -3.34 -4.88
CA PHE A 246 31.63 -3.42 -5.10
C PHE A 246 31.18 -4.87 -4.94
N ARG A 247 30.36 -5.18 -3.91
CA ARG A 247 29.72 -6.48 -3.76
C ARG A 247 28.20 -6.34 -3.93
N ARG A 248 27.65 -7.19 -4.78
CA ARG A 248 26.21 -7.37 -4.99
C ARG A 248 25.81 -8.79 -4.62
N GLY A 249 24.66 -8.97 -4.02
CA GLY A 249 24.14 -10.29 -3.70
C GLY A 249 22.62 -10.30 -3.55
N ARG A 250 22.07 -11.49 -3.32
CA ARG A 250 20.65 -11.72 -3.10
C ARG A 250 20.47 -12.44 -1.77
N ILE A 251 19.53 -11.99 -0.96
CA ILE A 251 19.11 -12.68 0.26
C ILE A 251 17.61 -12.84 0.26
N SER A 252 17.13 -13.92 0.87
CA SER A 252 15.71 -14.23 0.98
C SER A 252 15.37 -14.33 2.46
N VAL A 253 14.45 -13.50 2.93
CA VAL A 253 14.07 -13.42 4.34
C VAL A 253 12.57 -13.64 4.47
N PRO A 254 12.09 -14.48 5.41
CA PRO A 254 10.66 -14.66 5.63
C PRO A 254 9.94 -13.35 5.94
N ALA A 255 8.74 -13.17 5.39
CA ALA A 255 7.95 -11.94 5.51
C ALA A 255 7.70 -11.54 6.97
N TYR A 256 7.42 -12.50 7.85
CA TYR A 256 7.22 -12.20 9.27
C TYR A 256 8.44 -11.52 9.91
N VAL A 257 9.67 -11.91 9.55
CA VAL A 257 10.89 -11.30 10.09
C VAL A 257 11.02 -9.87 9.58
N VAL A 258 10.86 -9.68 8.27
CA VAL A 258 10.99 -8.38 7.61
C VAL A 258 9.95 -7.39 8.14
N LEU A 259 8.69 -7.81 8.16
CA LEU A 259 7.57 -6.94 8.50
C LEU A 259 7.50 -6.65 10.00
N LEU A 260 7.86 -7.63 10.85
CA LEU A 260 8.01 -7.38 12.29
C LEU A 260 9.16 -6.40 12.55
N PHE A 261 10.31 -6.59 11.89
CA PHE A 261 11.43 -5.65 12.02
C PHE A 261 11.05 -4.24 11.56
N TRP A 262 10.38 -4.11 10.42
CA TRP A 262 9.87 -2.83 9.92
C TRP A 262 8.87 -2.19 10.90
N PHE A 263 7.96 -2.97 11.48
CA PHE A 263 6.98 -2.48 12.45
C PHE A 263 7.65 -1.97 13.73
N LEU A 264 8.63 -2.71 14.27
CA LEU A 264 9.41 -2.28 15.44
C LEU A 264 10.21 -1.01 15.16
N GLN A 265 10.72 -0.84 13.93
CA GLN A 265 11.43 0.38 13.52
C GLN A 265 10.53 1.63 13.56
N GLN A 266 9.20 1.49 13.48
CA GLN A 266 8.29 2.64 13.60
C GLN A 266 8.34 3.26 15.01
N PHE A 267 8.37 2.43 16.05
CA PHE A 267 8.51 2.90 17.44
C PHE A 267 9.86 3.55 17.68
N TRP A 268 10.92 3.01 17.08
CA TRP A 268 12.25 3.64 17.13
C TRP A 268 12.24 5.04 16.49
N GLY A 269 11.54 5.21 15.38
CA GLY A 269 11.35 6.51 14.72
C GLY A 269 10.65 7.54 15.60
N VAL A 270 9.58 7.12 16.31
CA VAL A 270 8.89 7.94 17.31
C VAL A 270 9.84 8.33 18.45
N MET A 271 10.57 7.35 19.01
CA MET A 271 11.48 7.57 20.13
C MET A 271 12.62 8.54 19.79
N MET A 272 13.10 8.50 18.54
CA MET A 272 14.16 9.39 18.04
C MET A 272 13.63 10.75 17.56
N GLY A 273 12.33 11.01 17.67
CA GLY A 273 11.73 12.28 17.25
C GLY A 273 11.94 12.59 15.76
N GLN A 274 12.06 11.57 14.92
CA GLN A 274 12.29 11.75 13.49
C GLN A 274 11.12 12.49 12.84
N GLN A 275 11.44 13.51 12.05
CA GLN A 275 10.46 14.37 11.38
C GLN A 275 10.19 13.90 9.95
N GLY A 276 9.02 14.26 9.40
CA GLY A 276 8.66 13.97 8.01
C GLY A 276 8.13 12.54 7.76
N VAL A 277 8.00 11.72 8.80
CA VAL A 277 7.43 10.36 8.71
C VAL A 277 6.30 10.20 9.72
N ALA A 278 5.13 9.75 9.26
CA ALA A 278 3.94 9.57 10.09
C ALA A 278 3.93 8.21 10.81
N PHE A 279 4.90 7.98 11.71
CA PHE A 279 5.07 6.68 12.38
C PHE A 279 3.80 6.15 13.06
N TRP A 280 3.03 7.01 13.73
CA TRP A 280 1.77 6.60 14.36
C TRP A 280 0.70 6.17 13.35
N ALA A 281 0.67 6.76 12.15
CA ALA A 281 -0.19 6.28 11.07
C ALA A 281 0.23 4.87 10.62
N HIS A 282 1.54 4.62 10.48
CA HIS A 282 2.06 3.31 10.11
C HIS A 282 1.75 2.24 11.17
N ILE A 283 1.93 2.57 12.45
CA ILE A 283 1.62 1.68 13.57
C ILE A 283 0.13 1.35 13.57
N GLY A 284 -0.74 2.37 13.51
CA GLY A 284 -2.19 2.19 13.50
C GLY A 284 -2.68 1.37 12.32
N GLY A 285 -2.21 1.69 11.11
CA GLY A 285 -2.52 0.93 9.89
C GLY A 285 -2.08 -0.52 10.00
N PHE A 286 -0.83 -0.77 10.37
CA PHE A 286 -0.28 -2.13 10.48
C PHE A 286 -1.03 -3.00 11.49
N VAL A 287 -1.32 -2.45 12.68
CA VAL A 287 -2.10 -3.16 13.72
C VAL A 287 -3.50 -3.45 13.20
N PHE A 288 -4.19 -2.47 12.60
CA PHE A 288 -5.51 -2.69 12.00
C PHE A 288 -5.47 -3.83 10.97
N GLY A 289 -4.51 -3.79 10.05
CA GLY A 289 -4.34 -4.81 9.01
C GLY A 289 -4.12 -6.21 9.57
N ALA A 290 -3.23 -6.33 10.56
CA ALA A 290 -2.94 -7.60 11.23
C ALA A 290 -4.18 -8.14 11.95
N VAL A 291 -4.90 -7.30 12.69
CA VAL A 291 -6.13 -7.69 13.40
C VAL A 291 -7.20 -8.16 12.44
N VAL A 292 -7.49 -7.40 11.37
CA VAL A 292 -8.46 -7.80 10.35
C VAL A 292 -8.07 -9.15 9.72
N ALA A 293 -6.80 -9.34 9.39
CA ALA A 293 -6.34 -10.60 8.81
C ALA A 293 -6.47 -11.80 9.77
N VAL A 294 -6.26 -11.60 11.07
CA VAL A 294 -6.53 -12.63 12.09
C VAL A 294 -8.02 -12.95 12.16
N LEU A 295 -8.88 -11.94 12.20
CA LEU A 295 -10.35 -12.13 12.25
C LEU A 295 -10.87 -12.85 11.00
N MET A 296 -10.36 -12.51 9.82
CA MET A 296 -10.69 -13.18 8.55
C MET A 296 -10.27 -14.66 8.55
N LYS A 297 -9.10 -14.97 9.14
CA LYS A 297 -8.61 -16.33 9.31
C LYS A 297 -9.46 -17.14 10.28
N ILE A 298 -9.76 -16.59 11.46
CA ILE A 298 -10.49 -17.30 12.53
C ILE A 298 -11.96 -17.52 12.15
N SER A 299 -12.61 -16.53 11.54
CA SER A 299 -14.01 -16.63 11.11
C SER A 299 -14.24 -17.64 9.99
N GLY A 300 -13.17 -18.03 9.26
CA GLY A 300 -13.28 -18.89 8.08
C GLY A 300 -14.00 -18.23 6.90
N ILE A 301 -14.24 -16.91 6.94
CA ILE A 301 -14.91 -16.16 5.85
C ILE A 301 -14.12 -16.32 4.54
N GLU A 302 -12.79 -16.34 4.63
CA GLU A 302 -11.94 -16.56 3.45
C GLU A 302 -12.25 -17.86 2.73
N THR A 303 -12.38 -18.98 3.46
CA THR A 303 -12.58 -20.30 2.86
C THR A 303 -14.05 -20.58 2.55
N ARG A 304 -14.98 -20.06 3.35
CA ARG A 304 -16.42 -20.35 3.21
C ARG A 304 -17.14 -19.45 2.21
N ILE A 305 -16.71 -18.20 2.08
CA ILE A 305 -17.44 -17.17 1.32
C ILE A 305 -16.58 -16.64 0.18
N ILE A 306 -15.35 -16.21 0.49
CA ILE A 306 -14.54 -15.45 -0.46
C ILE A 306 -13.96 -16.36 -1.54
N ALA A 307 -13.29 -17.45 -1.16
CA ALA A 307 -12.67 -18.38 -2.12
C ALA A 307 -13.72 -18.96 -3.10
N PRO A 308 -14.88 -19.49 -2.67
CA PRO A 308 -15.90 -19.98 -3.61
C PRO A 308 -16.48 -18.87 -4.51
N ALA A 309 -16.68 -17.66 -3.97
CA ALA A 309 -17.20 -16.54 -4.76
C ALA A 309 -16.19 -16.01 -5.79
N ILE A 310 -14.90 -16.12 -5.47
CA ILE A 310 -13.79 -15.82 -6.38
C ILE A 310 -13.75 -16.89 -7.47
N GLU A 311 -13.67 -18.16 -7.09
CA GLU A 311 -13.63 -19.30 -8.01
C GLU A 311 -14.81 -19.25 -8.97
N LYS A 312 -16.04 -19.03 -8.50
CA LYS A 312 -17.23 -18.87 -9.36
C LYS A 312 -17.11 -17.74 -10.40
N LYS A 313 -16.33 -16.68 -10.11
CA LYS A 313 -16.15 -15.52 -11.00
C LYS A 313 -14.91 -15.61 -11.88
N THR A 314 -13.91 -16.40 -11.49
CA THR A 314 -12.59 -16.47 -12.16
C THR A 314 -12.35 -17.78 -12.86
N ALA A 315 -12.96 -18.84 -12.37
CA ALA A 315 -13.33 -19.90 -13.27
C ALA A 315 -14.31 -19.27 -14.25
N ILE A 316 -13.83 -19.07 -15.47
CA ILE A 316 -14.57 -19.59 -16.62
C ILE A 316 -14.77 -21.07 -16.26
N VAL A 317 -15.74 -21.39 -15.38
CA VAL A 317 -16.17 -22.78 -15.27
C VAL A 317 -16.76 -22.97 -16.62
N ASP A 318 -16.03 -23.69 -17.46
CA ASP A 318 -16.59 -24.13 -18.71
C ASP A 318 -17.96 -24.71 -18.37
N GLU A 319 -19.02 -24.20 -19.01
CA GLU A 319 -20.39 -24.60 -18.66
C GLU A 319 -20.52 -26.14 -18.70
N HIS A 320 -19.73 -26.78 -19.57
CA HIS A 320 -19.64 -28.23 -19.66
C HIS A 320 -18.82 -28.87 -18.53
N LEU A 321 -17.84 -28.20 -17.91
CA LEU A 321 -17.20 -28.68 -16.68
C LEU A 321 -18.19 -28.69 -15.52
N ALA A 322 -18.93 -27.59 -15.32
CA ALA A 322 -19.96 -27.52 -14.27
C ALA A 322 -21.02 -28.60 -14.46
N LEU A 323 -21.55 -28.72 -15.68
CA LEU A 323 -22.58 -29.71 -16.00
C LEU A 323 -22.04 -31.14 -15.90
N GLY A 324 -20.78 -31.36 -16.27
CA GLY A 324 -20.09 -32.64 -16.13
C GLY A 324 -19.98 -33.12 -14.69
N VAL A 325 -19.56 -32.23 -13.78
CA VAL A 325 -19.48 -32.52 -12.33
C VAL A 325 -20.86 -32.75 -11.74
N GLU A 326 -21.86 -31.99 -12.17
CA GLU A 326 -23.24 -32.16 -11.71
C GLU A 326 -23.84 -33.49 -12.18
N ASN A 327 -23.58 -33.90 -13.43
CA ASN A 327 -23.98 -35.20 -13.95
C ASN A 327 -23.32 -36.35 -13.17
N LEU A 328 -22.05 -36.22 -12.77
CA LEU A 328 -21.39 -37.22 -11.89
C LEU A 328 -22.12 -37.38 -10.55
N ARG A 329 -22.51 -36.26 -9.92
CA ARG A 329 -23.26 -36.27 -8.65
C ARG A 329 -24.63 -36.93 -8.80
N ASN A 330 -25.29 -36.70 -9.92
CA ASN A 330 -26.58 -37.28 -10.26
C ASN A 330 -26.47 -38.71 -10.82
N GLN A 331 -25.27 -39.31 -10.81
CA GLN A 331 -24.97 -40.65 -11.34
C GLN A 331 -25.24 -40.81 -12.85
N ASP A 332 -25.40 -39.71 -13.60
CA ASP A 332 -25.42 -39.73 -15.07
C ASP A 332 -23.98 -39.74 -15.60
N ILE A 333 -23.35 -40.92 -15.55
CA ILE A 333 -21.94 -41.09 -15.91
C ILE A 333 -21.68 -40.79 -17.38
N GLU A 334 -22.61 -41.17 -18.28
CA GLU A 334 -22.45 -40.89 -19.70
C GLU A 334 -22.61 -39.40 -20.01
N GLY A 335 -23.58 -38.74 -19.36
CA GLY A 335 -23.73 -37.29 -19.40
C GLY A 335 -22.49 -36.57 -18.91
N ALA A 336 -21.92 -37.01 -17.79
CA ALA A 336 -20.67 -36.47 -17.28
C ALA A 336 -19.53 -36.57 -18.29
N ILE A 337 -19.29 -37.75 -18.87
CA ILE A 337 -18.21 -37.95 -19.86
C ILE A 337 -18.42 -37.06 -21.09
N ARG A 338 -19.65 -36.89 -21.57
CA ARG A 338 -19.96 -36.02 -22.73
C ARG A 338 -19.60 -34.57 -22.45
N GLU A 339 -20.06 -34.04 -21.33
CA GLU A 339 -19.85 -32.64 -20.96
C GLU A 339 -18.37 -32.35 -20.65
N LEU A 340 -17.71 -33.21 -19.86
CA LEU A 340 -16.28 -33.05 -19.56
C LEU A 340 -15.40 -33.11 -20.81
N LYS A 341 -15.78 -33.90 -21.83
CA LYS A 341 -15.10 -33.87 -23.14
C LYS A 341 -15.30 -32.57 -23.90
N LEU A 342 -16.47 -31.93 -23.78
CA LEU A 342 -16.72 -30.63 -24.38
C LEU A 342 -15.88 -29.54 -23.69
N ALA A 343 -15.78 -29.58 -22.36
CA ALA A 343 -14.90 -28.68 -21.60
C ALA A 343 -13.41 -28.84 -21.97
N LEU A 344 -12.94 -30.05 -22.31
CA LEU A 344 -11.58 -30.23 -22.81
C LEU A 344 -11.38 -29.75 -24.26
N LYS A 345 -12.43 -29.53 -25.05
CA LYS A 345 -12.28 -28.93 -26.39
C LYS A 345 -11.97 -27.44 -26.29
N THR A 346 -12.57 -26.76 -25.32
CA THR A 346 -12.39 -25.32 -25.08
C THR A 346 -11.13 -25.05 -24.27
N ASN A 347 -10.83 -25.88 -23.26
CA ASN A 347 -9.61 -25.79 -22.46
C ASN A 347 -8.88 -27.14 -22.33
N PRO A 348 -8.06 -27.53 -23.34
CA PRO A 348 -7.40 -28.84 -23.39
C PRO A 348 -6.30 -29.08 -22.34
N ASN A 349 -5.94 -28.07 -21.55
CA ASN A 349 -4.89 -28.16 -20.53
C ASN A 349 -5.43 -27.82 -19.14
N ASP A 350 -6.73 -27.96 -18.91
CA ASP A 350 -7.33 -27.78 -17.59
C ASP A 350 -7.15 -29.03 -16.71
N PRO A 351 -6.34 -28.97 -15.64
CA PRO A 351 -6.09 -30.14 -14.79
C PRO A 351 -7.38 -30.61 -14.08
N ILE A 352 -8.30 -29.70 -13.74
CA ILE A 352 -9.54 -30.05 -13.04
C ILE A 352 -10.45 -30.88 -13.94
N THR A 353 -10.70 -30.44 -15.17
CA THR A 353 -11.51 -31.20 -16.14
C THR A 353 -10.92 -32.57 -16.43
N HIS A 354 -9.59 -32.69 -16.55
CA HIS A 354 -8.93 -33.99 -16.70
C HIS A 354 -9.14 -34.89 -15.48
N ASN A 355 -9.14 -34.34 -14.26
CA ASN A 355 -9.38 -35.11 -13.04
C ASN A 355 -10.82 -35.63 -12.98
N GLU A 356 -11.79 -34.75 -13.20
CA GLU A 356 -13.21 -35.11 -13.20
C GLU A 356 -13.54 -36.11 -14.31
N LEU A 357 -12.90 -35.99 -15.48
CA LEU A 357 -13.05 -36.97 -16.56
C LEU A 357 -12.44 -38.33 -16.18
N SER A 358 -11.34 -38.34 -15.42
CA SER A 358 -10.77 -39.57 -14.87
C SER A 358 -11.76 -40.29 -13.95
N LYS A 359 -12.35 -39.56 -12.99
CA LYS A 359 -13.40 -40.08 -12.08
C LYS A 359 -14.60 -40.62 -12.85
N ALA A 360 -15.03 -39.91 -13.90
CA ALA A 360 -16.12 -40.35 -14.76
C ALA A 360 -15.79 -41.66 -15.50
N TYR A 361 -14.57 -41.81 -16.02
CA TYR A 361 -14.15 -43.06 -16.66
C TYR A 361 -14.02 -44.22 -15.67
N PHE A 362 -13.63 -43.97 -14.42
CA PHE A 362 -13.65 -44.99 -13.38
C PHE A 362 -15.08 -45.46 -13.09
N ALA A 363 -16.02 -44.53 -12.90
CA ALA A 363 -17.43 -44.86 -12.68
C ALA A 363 -18.04 -45.60 -13.89
N TYR A 364 -17.56 -45.33 -15.10
CA TYR A 364 -17.97 -46.02 -16.33
C TYR A 364 -17.31 -47.40 -16.52
N GLY A 365 -16.32 -47.75 -15.69
CA GLY A 365 -15.57 -49.01 -15.78
C GLY A 365 -14.42 -49.01 -16.79
N ASN A 366 -14.06 -47.86 -17.38
CA ASN A 366 -12.94 -47.75 -18.31
C ASN A 366 -11.65 -47.30 -17.59
N THR A 367 -11.03 -48.25 -16.89
CA THR A 367 -9.81 -48.01 -16.10
C THR A 367 -8.66 -47.46 -16.96
N GLN A 368 -8.50 -47.91 -18.21
CA GLN A 368 -7.40 -47.47 -19.06
C GLN A 368 -7.47 -45.98 -19.39
N LEU A 369 -8.66 -45.48 -19.74
CA LEU A 369 -8.86 -44.06 -20.01
C LEU A 369 -8.80 -43.23 -18.73
N ALA A 370 -9.35 -43.72 -17.63
CA ALA A 370 -9.28 -43.05 -16.34
C ALA A 370 -7.82 -42.77 -15.94
N LEU A 371 -6.95 -43.77 -16.05
CA LEU A 371 -5.53 -43.63 -15.74
C LEU A 371 -4.80 -42.66 -16.67
N ARG A 372 -5.19 -42.61 -17.96
CA ARG A 372 -4.62 -41.66 -18.91
C ARG A 372 -4.94 -40.21 -18.53
N GLU A 373 -6.20 -39.92 -18.23
CA GLU A 373 -6.63 -38.58 -17.84
C GLU A 373 -6.05 -38.16 -16.48
N PHE A 374 -5.91 -39.11 -15.55
CA PHE A 374 -5.26 -38.87 -14.27
C PHE A 374 -3.78 -38.51 -14.43
N LYS A 375 -3.02 -39.30 -15.21
CA LYS A 375 -1.61 -38.98 -15.52
C LYS A 375 -1.47 -37.59 -16.13
N ARG A 376 -2.43 -37.20 -16.97
CA ARG A 376 -2.48 -35.87 -17.58
C ARG A 376 -2.75 -34.78 -16.54
N THR A 377 -3.65 -35.01 -15.59
CA THR A 377 -3.93 -34.13 -14.44
C THR A 377 -2.66 -33.83 -13.66
N ILE A 378 -1.95 -34.88 -13.21
CA ILE A 378 -0.69 -34.75 -12.46
C ILE A 378 0.37 -34.01 -13.28
N PHE A 379 0.48 -34.32 -14.58
CA PHE A 379 1.39 -33.62 -15.49
C PHE A 379 1.10 -32.12 -15.55
N LEU A 380 -0.17 -31.73 -15.67
CA LEU A 380 -0.60 -30.34 -15.80
C LEU A 380 -0.36 -29.57 -14.50
N TYR A 381 -0.72 -30.11 -13.33
CA TYR A 381 -0.42 -29.48 -12.05
C TYR A 381 1.09 -29.27 -11.86
N ILE A 382 1.91 -30.27 -12.18
CA ILE A 382 3.38 -30.14 -12.15
C ILE A 382 3.88 -29.06 -13.11
N LYS A 383 3.30 -28.98 -14.31
CA LYS A 383 3.68 -28.01 -15.35
C LYS A 383 3.29 -26.58 -14.94
N HIS A 384 2.16 -26.41 -14.25
CA HIS A 384 1.67 -25.12 -13.77
C HIS A 384 2.34 -24.67 -12.46
N GLY A 385 3.19 -25.50 -11.85
CA GLY A 385 3.85 -25.18 -10.58
C GLY A 385 2.96 -25.41 -9.34
N GLU A 386 1.79 -26.01 -9.53
CA GLU A 386 0.77 -26.28 -8.50
C GLU A 386 1.07 -27.59 -7.77
N MET A 387 2.26 -27.68 -7.19
CA MET A 387 2.79 -28.93 -6.65
C MET A 387 1.97 -29.48 -5.47
N GLY A 388 1.32 -28.60 -4.70
CA GLY A 388 0.42 -29.02 -3.61
C GLY A 388 -0.76 -29.85 -4.14
N HIS A 389 -1.45 -29.34 -5.16
CA HIS A 389 -2.57 -30.03 -5.80
C HIS A 389 -2.13 -31.34 -6.46
N ALA A 390 -0.96 -31.36 -7.14
CA ALA A 390 -0.42 -32.61 -7.68
C ALA A 390 -0.22 -33.69 -6.60
N VAL A 391 0.27 -33.29 -5.41
CA VAL A 391 0.48 -34.21 -4.30
C VAL A 391 -0.83 -34.69 -3.69
N ASP A 392 -1.78 -33.78 -3.44
CA ASP A 392 -3.07 -34.14 -2.85
C ASP A 392 -3.84 -35.12 -3.75
N GLU A 393 -3.94 -34.83 -5.04
CA GLU A 393 -4.61 -35.69 -6.03
C GLU A 393 -3.92 -37.05 -6.20
N TYR A 394 -2.59 -37.08 -6.13
CA TYR A 394 -1.86 -38.34 -6.13
C TYR A 394 -2.14 -39.18 -4.90
N LEU A 395 -2.16 -38.58 -3.70
CA LEU A 395 -2.40 -39.31 -2.47
C LEU A 395 -3.82 -39.88 -2.42
N GLU A 396 -4.80 -39.10 -2.88
CA GLU A 396 -6.20 -39.54 -2.98
C GLU A 396 -6.32 -40.75 -3.90
N LEU A 397 -5.78 -40.69 -5.12
CA LEU A 397 -5.90 -41.81 -6.05
C LEU A 397 -4.98 -42.99 -5.68
N HIS A 398 -3.81 -42.77 -5.09
CA HIS A 398 -2.93 -43.86 -4.65
C HIS A 398 -3.56 -44.66 -3.49
N ALA A 399 -4.37 -44.02 -2.64
CA ALA A 399 -5.15 -44.71 -1.62
C ALA A 399 -6.17 -45.69 -2.23
N GLU A 400 -6.78 -45.32 -3.36
CA GLU A 400 -7.73 -46.16 -4.08
C GLU A 400 -7.04 -47.17 -5.03
N MET A 401 -5.88 -46.81 -5.57
CA MET A 401 -5.13 -47.56 -6.59
C MET A 401 -3.62 -47.60 -6.29
N PRO A 402 -3.18 -48.48 -5.37
CA PRO A 402 -1.77 -48.55 -4.96
C PRO A 402 -0.83 -48.98 -6.11
N GLN A 403 -1.36 -49.68 -7.12
CA GLN A 403 -0.61 -50.21 -8.25
C GLN A 403 -0.32 -49.15 -9.35
N LEU A 404 -0.81 -47.92 -9.18
CA LEU A 404 -0.71 -46.88 -10.20
C LEU A 404 0.71 -46.34 -10.35
N MET A 405 1.30 -46.58 -11.53
CA MET A 405 2.62 -46.06 -11.90
C MET A 405 2.49 -44.81 -12.79
N LEU A 406 2.84 -43.66 -12.22
CA LEU A 406 3.09 -42.41 -12.96
C LEU A 406 4.35 -42.52 -13.83
N ASP A 407 4.53 -41.56 -14.75
CA ASP A 407 5.73 -41.55 -15.58
C ASP A 407 6.97 -41.13 -14.75
N PRO A 408 8.17 -41.67 -15.02
CA PRO A 408 9.33 -41.47 -14.14
C PRO A 408 9.67 -40.00 -13.79
N PRO A 409 9.54 -39.03 -14.72
CA PRO A 409 9.77 -37.61 -14.38
C PRO A 409 8.75 -37.04 -13.40
N GLN A 410 7.49 -37.50 -13.46
CA GLN A 410 6.44 -37.08 -12.54
C GLN A 410 6.68 -37.68 -11.16
N GLN A 411 7.00 -38.97 -11.10
CA GLN A 411 7.32 -39.67 -9.86
C GLN A 411 8.43 -38.98 -9.08
N ARG A 412 9.52 -38.62 -9.77
CA ARG A 412 10.64 -37.92 -9.12
C ARG A 412 10.23 -36.59 -8.50
N LYS A 413 9.55 -35.73 -9.27
CA LYS A 413 9.10 -34.42 -8.75
C LYS A 413 8.15 -34.60 -7.57
N LEU A 414 7.22 -35.54 -7.69
CA LEU A 414 6.24 -35.80 -6.65
C LEU A 414 6.87 -36.34 -5.36
N ALA A 415 7.85 -37.22 -5.47
CA ALA A 415 8.64 -37.71 -4.34
C ALA A 415 9.37 -36.55 -3.63
N GLU A 416 10.06 -35.67 -4.38
CA GLU A 416 10.73 -34.48 -3.82
C GLU A 416 9.73 -33.57 -3.06
N ALA A 417 8.50 -33.43 -3.56
CA ALA A 417 7.47 -32.63 -2.90
C ALA A 417 6.88 -33.31 -1.65
N LEU A 418 6.68 -34.63 -1.69
CA LEU A 418 6.22 -35.43 -0.56
C LEU A 418 7.24 -35.45 0.59
N GLU A 419 8.53 -35.62 0.28
CA GLU A 419 9.62 -35.52 1.26
C GLU A 419 9.61 -34.16 1.95
N LYS A 420 9.52 -33.08 1.17
CA LYS A 420 9.45 -31.71 1.70
C LYS A 420 8.23 -31.48 2.59
N ARG A 421 7.07 -32.08 2.25
CA ARG A 421 5.85 -32.03 3.07
C ARG A 421 6.04 -32.80 4.37
N ALA A 422 6.64 -33.99 4.32
CA ALA A 422 6.92 -34.81 5.50
C ALA A 422 7.88 -34.10 6.47
N GLU A 423 8.97 -33.50 5.97
CA GLU A 423 9.87 -32.69 6.79
C GLU A 423 9.17 -31.50 7.46
N THR A 424 8.21 -30.88 6.77
CA THR A 424 7.44 -29.75 7.30
C THR A 424 6.53 -30.21 8.44
N VAL A 425 5.85 -31.34 8.30
CA VAL A 425 4.98 -31.91 9.34
C VAL A 425 5.80 -32.34 10.55
N GLN A 426 6.97 -32.96 10.33
CA GLN A 426 7.86 -33.41 11.41
C GLN A 426 8.41 -32.24 12.23
N ARG A 427 8.79 -31.12 11.58
CA ARG A 427 9.22 -29.89 12.26
C ARG A 427 8.11 -29.15 13.01
N GLN A 428 6.84 -29.44 12.74
CA GLN A 428 5.71 -28.87 13.47
C GLN A 428 5.33 -29.68 14.71
N HIS A 429 5.82 -30.92 14.82
CA HIS A 429 5.54 -31.84 15.94
C HIS A 429 6.77 -32.12 16.81
N SER A 430 7.94 -31.59 16.44
CA SER A 430 9.16 -31.51 17.25
C SER A 430 9.33 -30.10 17.80
#